data_AF-C1N9B6-F1
#
_entry.id   AF-C1N9B6-F1
#
_cell.length_a   1.000
_cell.length_b   1.000
_cell.length_c   1.000
_cell.angle_alpha   90.00
_cell.angle_beta   90.00
_cell.angle_gamma   90.00
#
_symmetry.space_group_name_H-M   'P 1'
#
loop_
_entity.id
_entity.type
_entity.pdbx_description
1 polymer ?
#
loop_
_entity_poly.entity_id
_entity_poly.type
_entity_poly.pdbx_seq_one_letter_code
_entity_poly.pdbx_strand_id
1 'polypeptide(L)'
;MALRRQGSLMAESSEEPRAARGDGDESDDDGGVDDDDLENALDGDFALRLAEEAHAVKTRKREAKAAFWHDVFVFWTTTMIVVPALVTVFAVAIGAALAAAEGWPWHVGVLYVFSMLCGMPNSLADENPETDAGKVADVVAASWAWGLLGAFIGLVGNLNFVNRLVAAVEGFRVVWNKARSIVHWSPYDPVGVVNADP
;
A
#
# COMPACT_ATOMS: atom_id res chain seq x y z
N MET A 1 -1.55 -40.89 1.90
CA MET A 1 -0.66 -39.88 1.27
C MET A 1 -0.87 -38.56 2.02
N ALA A 2 -0.33 -38.46 3.23
CA ALA A 2 1.00 -37.89 3.55
C ALA A 2 0.90 -36.39 3.86
N LEU A 3 0.41 -36.12 5.08
CA LEU A 3 0.55 -34.87 5.83
C LEU A 3 2.04 -34.49 5.96
N ARG A 4 2.41 -33.26 5.57
CA ARG A 4 3.69 -32.66 5.91
C ARG A 4 3.49 -31.49 6.88
N ARG A 5 3.55 -31.82 8.17
CA ARG A 5 3.99 -30.90 9.22
C ARG A 5 5.47 -30.60 8.98
N GLN A 6 5.84 -29.33 8.97
CA GLN A 6 7.17 -28.90 9.41
C GLN A 6 6.98 -27.72 10.34
N GLY A 7 7.21 -27.98 11.62
CA GLY A 7 7.62 -26.96 12.57
C GLY A 7 9.14 -26.87 12.64
N SER A 8 9.59 -26.03 13.58
CA SER A 8 10.93 -25.92 14.14
C SER A 8 11.84 -24.85 13.52
N LEU A 9 12.06 -23.77 14.28
CA LEU A 9 13.35 -23.27 14.78
C LEU A 9 13.06 -21.94 15.50
N MET A 10 12.87 -21.87 16.83
CA MET A 10 13.87 -21.98 17.91
C MET A 10 15.12 -21.12 17.67
N ALA A 11 15.10 -19.92 18.22
CA ALA A 11 16.23 -19.12 18.74
C ALA A 11 15.59 -18.10 19.70
N GLU A 12 15.57 -18.25 21.03
CA GLU A 12 16.67 -18.41 21.99
C GLU A 12 17.59 -17.18 22.08
N SER A 13 17.23 -16.26 22.98
CA SER A 13 18.13 -15.49 23.87
C SER A 13 17.19 -14.73 24.84
N SER A 14 16.96 -15.03 26.12
CA SER A 14 17.78 -15.49 27.25
C SER A 14 18.92 -14.55 27.65
N GLU A 15 18.60 -13.32 28.06
CA GLU A 15 19.50 -12.48 28.87
C GLU A 15 18.73 -11.66 29.93
N GLU A 16 18.51 -12.29 31.09
CA GLU A 16 18.63 -11.72 32.44
C GLU A 16 19.33 -12.81 33.27
N PRO A 17 20.08 -12.55 34.37
CA PRO A 17 20.04 -11.37 35.25
C PRO A 17 21.42 -10.83 35.69
N ARG A 18 21.46 -9.61 36.25
CA ARG A 18 22.58 -9.20 37.13
C ARG A 18 22.06 -8.58 38.42
N ALA A 19 22.11 -9.40 39.47
CA ALA A 19 22.06 -8.97 40.85
C ALA A 19 23.47 -8.54 41.33
N ALA A 20 23.56 -7.35 41.93
CA ALA A 20 24.58 -6.94 42.89
C ALA A 20 23.94 -5.77 43.69
N ARG A 21 23.41 -5.99 44.90
CA ARG A 21 24.11 -6.12 46.19
C ARG A 21 24.85 -4.83 46.60
N GLY A 22 24.23 -4.12 47.56
CA GLY A 22 24.79 -3.13 48.49
C GLY A 22 23.63 -2.80 49.45
N ASP A 23 23.60 -3.36 50.67
CA ASP A 23 24.23 -2.77 51.88
C ASP A 23 23.73 -1.32 52.02
N GLY A 24 22.69 -1.02 52.79
CA GLY A 24 22.66 -1.19 54.24
C GLY A 24 23.00 0.15 54.88
N ASP A 25 22.00 1.03 55.03
CA ASP A 25 21.98 2.04 56.08
C ASP A 25 20.52 2.41 56.36
N GLU A 26 20.03 1.93 57.49
CA GLU A 26 18.67 2.11 58.00
C GLU A 26 18.76 3.33 58.92
N SER A 27 18.72 4.53 58.33
CA SER A 27 18.54 5.76 59.08
C SER A 27 17.04 6.00 59.21
N ASP A 28 16.54 5.78 60.44
CA ASP A 28 15.23 6.24 60.91
C ASP A 28 15.18 7.78 60.80
N ASP A 29 14.86 8.29 59.61
CA ASP A 29 14.44 9.66 59.42
C ASP A 29 12.92 9.62 59.26
N ASP A 30 12.24 9.91 60.37
CA ASP A 30 10.78 10.08 60.50
C ASP A 30 10.38 11.41 59.81
N GLY A 31 10.82 11.56 58.57
CA GLY A 31 10.46 12.62 57.65
C GLY A 31 9.03 12.36 57.24
N GLY A 32 8.09 12.99 57.95
CA GLY A 32 6.72 13.14 57.50
C GLY A 32 6.77 13.56 56.03
N VAL A 33 6.34 12.66 55.17
CA VAL A 33 6.13 12.97 53.76
C VAL A 33 4.99 13.97 53.79
N ASP A 34 5.32 15.25 53.69
CA ASP A 34 4.35 16.31 53.50
C ASP A 34 3.53 15.92 52.26
N ASP A 35 2.20 15.81 52.41
CA ASP A 35 1.29 15.34 51.36
C ASP A 35 1.45 16.14 50.04
N ASP A 36 2.04 17.34 50.12
CA ASP A 36 2.36 18.25 49.02
C ASP A 36 3.46 17.70 48.06
N ASP A 37 4.38 16.85 48.54
CA ASP A 37 5.44 16.26 47.70
C ASP A 37 4.93 15.07 46.87
N LEU A 38 3.85 14.41 47.31
CA LEU A 38 3.22 13.30 46.59
C LEU A 38 2.40 13.77 45.38
N GLU A 39 1.75 14.95 45.47
CA GLU A 39 1.06 15.56 44.32
C GLU A 39 2.03 15.99 43.22
N ASN A 40 3.19 16.55 43.58
CA ASN A 40 4.18 17.03 42.59
C ASN A 40 4.91 15.87 41.87
N ALA A 41 5.11 14.73 42.55
CA ALA A 41 5.68 13.52 41.96
C ALA A 41 4.70 12.78 41.02
N LEU A 42 3.40 12.79 41.34
CA LEU A 42 2.35 12.22 40.49
C LEU A 42 2.11 13.04 39.22
N ASP A 43 2.19 14.37 39.31
CA ASP A 43 2.09 15.26 38.14
C ASP A 43 3.28 15.10 37.17
N GLY A 44 4.49 14.83 37.70
CA GLY A 44 5.69 14.58 36.90
C GLY A 44 5.63 13.27 36.10
N ASP A 45 5.27 12.15 36.72
CA ASP A 45 5.17 10.85 36.03
C ASP A 45 4.05 10.84 34.97
N PHE A 46 2.91 11.47 35.29
CA PHE A 46 1.81 11.58 34.34
C PHE A 46 2.17 12.43 33.11
N ALA A 47 2.86 13.56 33.31
CA ALA A 47 3.34 14.39 32.21
C ALA A 47 4.35 13.66 31.31
N LEU A 48 5.25 12.86 31.90
CA LEU A 48 6.21 12.03 31.17
C LEU A 48 5.51 10.98 30.31
N ARG A 49 4.52 10.27 30.86
CA ARG A 49 3.71 9.30 30.10
C ARG A 49 2.96 9.95 28.95
N LEU A 50 2.33 11.11 29.17
CA LEU A 50 1.65 11.86 28.11
C LEU A 50 2.61 12.30 27.00
N ALA A 51 3.81 12.75 27.35
CA ALA A 51 4.82 13.13 26.38
C ALA A 51 5.31 11.94 25.55
N GLU A 52 5.51 10.78 26.19
CA GLU A 52 5.90 9.54 25.53
C GLU A 52 4.80 9.05 24.57
N GLU A 53 3.53 9.05 25.01
CA GLU A 53 2.39 8.70 24.17
C GLU A 53 2.24 9.65 22.97
N ALA A 54 2.37 10.96 23.20
CA ALA A 54 2.31 11.95 22.13
C ALA A 54 3.43 11.76 21.10
N HIS A 55 4.64 11.43 21.56
CA HIS A 55 5.76 11.12 20.67
C HIS A 55 5.50 9.83 19.88
N ALA A 56 5.02 8.77 20.53
CA ALA A 56 4.67 7.49 19.90
C ALA A 56 3.53 7.61 18.87
N VAL A 57 2.57 8.51 19.08
CA VAL A 57 1.52 8.80 18.09
C VAL A 57 2.11 9.55 16.89
N LYS A 58 3.03 10.48 17.12
CA LYS A 58 3.66 11.28 16.07
C LYS A 58 4.57 10.43 15.18
N THR A 59 5.34 9.50 15.76
CA THR A 59 6.20 8.56 15.00
C THR A 59 5.36 7.63 14.12
N ARG A 60 4.32 6.98 14.68
CA ARG A 60 3.41 6.10 13.92
C ARG A 60 2.76 6.80 12.72
N LYS A 61 2.34 8.07 12.87
CA LYS A 61 1.80 8.87 11.75
C LYS A 61 2.82 9.11 10.64
N ARG A 62 4.10 9.34 11.00
CA ARG A 62 5.17 9.54 10.01
C ARG A 62 5.48 8.26 9.25
N GLU A 63 5.56 7.13 9.95
CA GLU A 63 5.80 5.82 9.34
C GLU A 63 4.66 5.41 8.40
N ALA A 64 3.40 5.59 8.83
CA ALA A 64 2.23 5.32 7.99
C ALA A 64 2.23 6.18 6.72
N LYS A 65 2.58 7.47 6.86
CA LYS A 65 2.71 8.38 5.71
C LYS A 65 3.85 7.94 4.78
N ALA A 66 5.01 7.58 5.31
CA ALA A 66 6.14 7.11 4.51
C ALA A 66 5.80 5.83 3.74
N ALA A 67 5.17 4.86 4.40
CA ALA A 67 4.69 3.63 3.78
C ALA A 67 3.65 3.89 2.68
N PHE A 68 2.74 4.84 2.90
CA PHE A 68 1.79 5.26 1.87
C PHE A 68 2.48 5.86 0.65
N TRP A 69 3.42 6.79 0.85
CA TRP A 69 4.16 7.42 -0.25
C TRP A 69 5.04 6.44 -1.01
N HIS A 70 5.64 5.48 -0.30
CA HIS A 70 6.39 4.39 -0.93
C HIS A 70 5.49 3.57 -1.86
N ASP A 71 4.31 3.16 -1.40
CA ASP A 71 3.37 2.39 -2.23
C ASP A 71 2.90 3.19 -3.45
N VAL A 72 2.56 4.47 -3.26
CA VAL A 72 2.16 5.36 -4.36
C VAL A 72 3.30 5.50 -5.37
N PHE A 73 4.54 5.65 -4.89
CA PHE A 73 5.70 5.74 -5.75
C PHE A 73 5.93 4.44 -6.53
N VAL A 74 5.92 3.28 -5.87
CA VAL A 74 6.06 1.96 -6.52
C VAL A 74 4.97 1.74 -7.55
N PHE A 75 3.72 2.05 -7.22
CA PHE A 75 2.60 1.95 -8.16
C PHE A 75 2.81 2.85 -9.38
N TRP A 76 3.16 4.12 -9.14
CA TRP A 76 3.38 5.10 -10.20
C TRP A 76 4.56 4.70 -11.11
N THR A 77 5.71 4.34 -10.54
CA THR A 77 6.89 3.93 -11.34
C THR A 77 6.62 2.65 -12.12
N THR A 78 5.94 1.68 -11.51
CA THR A 78 5.61 0.42 -12.20
C THR A 78 4.68 0.67 -13.38
N THR A 79 3.64 1.47 -13.17
CA THR A 79 2.59 1.72 -14.18
C THR A 79 3.06 2.65 -15.30
N MET A 80 3.81 3.71 -14.96
CA MET A 80 4.20 4.76 -15.93
C MET A 80 5.53 4.47 -16.63
N ILE A 81 6.39 3.65 -16.04
CA ILE A 81 7.74 3.41 -16.57
C ILE A 81 7.93 1.94 -16.92
N VAL A 82 7.74 1.04 -15.95
CA VAL A 82 8.08 -0.38 -16.14
C VAL A 82 7.16 -1.04 -17.17
N VAL A 83 5.85 -0.84 -17.08
CA VAL A 83 4.89 -1.43 -18.01
C VAL A 83 5.11 -0.93 -19.45
N PRO A 84 5.16 0.39 -19.74
CA PRO A 84 5.44 0.87 -21.10
C PRO A 84 6.80 0.40 -21.64
N ALA A 85 7.83 0.34 -20.78
CA ALA A 85 9.14 -0.16 -21.19
C ALA A 85 9.09 -1.64 -21.59
N LEU A 86 8.42 -2.48 -20.78
CA LEU A 86 8.25 -3.90 -21.11
C LEU A 86 7.46 -4.10 -22.40
N VAL A 87 6.35 -3.36 -22.57
CA VAL A 87 5.55 -3.38 -23.81
C VAL A 87 6.41 -2.98 -25.02
N THR A 88 7.23 -1.94 -24.88
CA THR A 88 8.13 -1.48 -25.95
C THR A 88 9.17 -2.54 -26.31
N VAL A 89 9.85 -3.12 -25.33
CA VAL A 89 10.86 -4.18 -25.56
C VAL A 89 10.21 -5.39 -26.25
N PHE A 90 9.02 -5.78 -25.81
CA PHE A 90 8.29 -6.90 -26.38
C PHE A 90 7.85 -6.61 -27.83
N ALA A 91 7.31 -5.42 -28.10
CA ALA A 91 6.94 -4.98 -29.44
C ALA A 91 8.14 -4.95 -30.39
N VAL A 92 9.31 -4.50 -29.92
CA VAL A 92 10.53 -4.50 -30.72
C VAL A 92 10.97 -5.93 -31.05
N ALA A 93 11.00 -6.83 -30.07
CA ALA A 93 11.45 -8.21 -30.26
C ALA A 93 10.55 -9.00 -31.22
N ILE A 94 9.23 -8.98 -30.99
CA ILE A 94 8.28 -9.70 -31.85
C ILE A 94 8.08 -8.98 -33.18
N GLY A 95 7.99 -7.65 -33.18
CA GLY A 95 7.80 -6.87 -34.39
C GLY A 95 8.95 -7.02 -35.38
N ALA A 96 10.20 -7.12 -34.89
CA ALA A 96 11.34 -7.43 -35.73
C ALA A 96 11.27 -8.85 -36.33
N ALA A 97 10.84 -9.84 -35.55
CA ALA A 97 10.66 -11.21 -36.03
C ALA A 97 9.53 -11.31 -37.08
N LEU A 98 8.41 -10.61 -36.84
CA LEU A 98 7.29 -10.54 -37.77
C LEU A 98 7.68 -9.83 -39.07
N ALA A 99 8.40 -8.70 -38.97
CA ALA A 99 8.91 -7.99 -40.14
C ALA A 99 9.81 -8.88 -41.00
N ALA A 100 10.67 -9.69 -40.38
CA ALA A 100 11.51 -10.64 -41.10
C ALA A 100 10.71 -11.76 -41.78
N ALA A 101 9.60 -12.21 -41.19
CA ALA A 101 8.74 -13.24 -41.74
C ALA A 101 7.89 -12.74 -42.93
N GLU A 102 7.36 -11.52 -42.85
CA GLU A 102 6.53 -10.90 -43.89
C GLU A 102 7.36 -10.16 -44.96
N GLY A 103 8.67 -9.99 -44.74
CA GLY A 103 9.52 -9.19 -45.62
C GLY A 103 9.29 -7.68 -45.50
N TRP A 104 8.68 -7.23 -44.39
CA TRP A 104 8.44 -5.82 -44.12
C TRP A 104 9.71 -5.11 -43.60
N PRO A 105 9.76 -3.77 -43.72
CA PRO A 105 10.72 -2.99 -42.96
C PRO A 105 10.53 -3.20 -41.46
N TRP A 106 11.62 -3.27 -40.69
CA TRP A 106 11.57 -3.57 -39.24
C TRP A 106 10.62 -2.65 -38.46
N HIS A 107 10.56 -1.36 -38.80
CA HIS A 107 9.71 -0.39 -38.13
C HIS A 107 8.21 -0.63 -38.36
N VAL A 108 7.84 -1.16 -39.53
CA VAL A 108 6.45 -1.53 -39.87
C VAL A 108 6.00 -2.67 -38.96
N GLY A 109 6.82 -3.72 -38.82
CA GLY A 109 6.50 -4.83 -37.91
C GLY A 109 6.45 -4.42 -36.43
N VAL A 110 7.33 -3.52 -35.98
CA VAL A 110 7.28 -2.99 -34.61
C VAL A 110 6.02 -2.16 -34.38
N LEU A 111 5.67 -1.26 -35.30
CA LEU A 111 4.45 -0.44 -35.20
C LEU A 111 3.18 -1.30 -35.25
N TYR A 112 3.18 -2.35 -36.08
CA TYR A 112 2.10 -3.35 -36.12
C TYR A 112 1.91 -4.00 -34.75
N VAL A 113 2.95 -4.62 -34.19
CA VAL A 113 2.85 -5.31 -32.89
C VAL A 113 2.51 -4.33 -31.77
N PHE A 114 3.09 -3.12 -31.79
CA PHE A 114 2.77 -2.08 -30.80
C PHE A 114 1.29 -1.70 -30.85
N SER A 115 0.72 -1.55 -32.05
CA SER A 115 -0.70 -1.24 -32.22
C SER A 115 -1.62 -2.33 -31.69
N MET A 116 -1.24 -3.59 -31.90
CA MET A 116 -1.95 -4.75 -31.37
C MET A 116 -1.87 -4.82 -29.83
N LEU A 117 -0.69 -4.59 -29.25
CA LEU A 117 -0.52 -4.56 -27.78
C LEU A 117 -1.31 -3.42 -27.13
N CYS A 118 -1.47 -2.30 -27.82
CA CYS A 118 -2.32 -1.18 -27.38
C CYS A 118 -3.83 -1.43 -27.62
N GLY A 119 -4.20 -2.55 -28.25
CA GLY A 119 -5.60 -2.89 -28.54
C GLY A 119 -6.25 -1.95 -29.56
N MET A 120 -5.46 -1.34 -30.45
CA MET A 120 -6.00 -0.47 -31.49
C MET A 120 -6.64 -1.30 -32.60
N PRO A 121 -7.84 -0.93 -33.09
CA PRO A 121 -8.54 -1.68 -34.13
C PRO A 121 -7.85 -1.59 -35.50
N ASN A 122 -7.12 -0.49 -35.75
CA ASN A 122 -6.33 -0.29 -36.96
C ASN A 122 -4.85 -0.34 -36.62
N SER A 123 -4.10 -1.07 -37.44
CA SER A 123 -2.64 -1.09 -37.35
C SER A 123 -2.06 0.29 -37.64
N LEU A 124 -1.04 0.71 -36.89
CA LEU A 124 -0.29 1.94 -37.19
C LEU A 124 0.50 1.85 -38.50
N ALA A 125 0.69 0.63 -39.00
CA ALA A 125 1.44 0.35 -40.20
C ALA A 125 0.55 0.23 -41.46
N ASP A 126 -0.77 0.26 -41.33
CA ASP A 126 -1.77 0.00 -42.39
C ASP A 126 -1.64 -1.36 -43.14
N GLU A 127 -0.63 -2.16 -42.80
CA GLU A 127 -0.39 -3.50 -43.33
C GLU A 127 -0.94 -4.59 -42.39
N ASN A 128 -1.33 -5.73 -42.97
CA ASN A 128 -1.78 -6.92 -42.25
C ASN A 128 -1.00 -8.16 -42.71
N PRO A 129 -0.69 -9.12 -41.81
CA PRO A 129 0.08 -10.29 -42.16
C PRO A 129 -0.68 -11.16 -43.16
N GLU A 130 -0.08 -11.39 -44.33
CA GLU A 130 -0.67 -12.22 -45.37
C GLU A 130 -0.17 -13.66 -45.31
N THR A 131 1.07 -13.84 -44.84
CA THR A 131 1.70 -15.16 -44.76
C THR A 131 1.12 -15.99 -43.61
N ASP A 132 1.10 -17.32 -43.79
CA ASP A 132 0.66 -18.22 -42.72
C ASP A 132 1.58 -18.13 -41.49
N ALA A 133 2.88 -17.86 -41.71
CA ALA A 133 3.84 -17.63 -40.64
C ALA A 133 3.51 -16.37 -39.83
N GLY A 134 3.16 -15.26 -40.49
CA GLY A 134 2.78 -14.02 -39.81
C GLY A 134 1.49 -14.14 -39.02
N LYS A 135 0.49 -14.87 -39.53
CA LYS A 135 -0.76 -15.16 -38.79
C LYS A 135 -0.50 -15.96 -37.51
N VAL A 136 0.40 -16.95 -37.54
CA VAL A 136 0.79 -17.70 -36.33
C VAL A 136 1.52 -16.80 -35.33
N ALA A 137 2.45 -15.97 -35.82
CA ALA A 137 3.16 -15.01 -34.98
C ALA A 137 2.22 -13.99 -34.33
N ASP A 138 1.19 -13.52 -35.04
CA ASP A 138 0.15 -12.63 -34.54
C ASP A 138 -0.64 -13.27 -33.39
N VAL A 139 -1.11 -14.51 -33.55
CA VAL A 139 -1.83 -15.23 -32.48
C VAL A 139 -0.95 -15.44 -31.24
N VAL A 140 0.33 -15.77 -31.43
CA VAL A 140 1.28 -15.89 -30.32
C VAL A 140 1.46 -14.55 -29.61
N ALA A 141 1.70 -13.49 -30.37
CA ALA A 141 1.90 -12.14 -29.84
C ALA A 141 0.67 -11.65 -29.05
N ALA A 142 -0.54 -11.87 -29.59
CA ALA A 142 -1.80 -11.56 -28.92
C ALA A 142 -1.93 -12.35 -27.61
N SER A 143 -1.66 -13.66 -27.62
CA SER A 143 -1.74 -14.51 -26.42
C SER A 143 -0.83 -14.02 -25.30
N TRP A 144 0.38 -13.57 -25.64
CA TRP A 144 1.31 -12.96 -24.69
C TRP A 144 0.82 -11.60 -24.19
N ALA A 145 0.22 -10.78 -25.04
CA ALA A 145 -0.38 -9.50 -24.64
C ALA A 145 -1.42 -9.67 -23.53
N TRP A 146 -2.35 -10.61 -23.72
CA TRP A 146 -3.37 -10.96 -22.73
C TRP A 146 -2.76 -11.55 -21.45
N GLY A 147 -1.71 -12.37 -21.59
CA GLY A 147 -0.95 -12.89 -20.46
C GLY A 147 -0.29 -11.80 -19.61
N LEU A 148 0.35 -10.82 -20.25
CA LEU A 148 0.98 -9.67 -19.59
C LEU A 148 -0.07 -8.78 -18.90
N LEU A 149 -1.22 -8.55 -19.53
CA LEU A 149 -2.33 -7.82 -18.92
C LEU A 149 -2.84 -8.54 -17.66
N GLY A 150 -3.03 -9.86 -17.73
CA GLY A 150 -3.43 -10.67 -16.58
C GLY A 150 -2.40 -10.63 -15.44
N ALA A 151 -1.11 -10.75 -15.77
CA ALA A 151 -0.03 -10.64 -14.79
C ALA A 151 0.02 -9.26 -14.13
N PHE A 152 -0.21 -8.19 -14.91
CA PHE A 152 -0.27 -6.83 -14.38
C PHE A 152 -1.46 -6.64 -13.43
N ILE A 153 -2.65 -7.11 -13.81
CA ILE A 153 -3.83 -7.08 -12.92
C ILE A 153 -3.56 -7.86 -11.63
N GLY A 154 -2.94 -9.04 -11.72
CA GLY A 154 -2.55 -9.84 -10.56
C GLY A 154 -1.55 -9.12 -9.66
N LEU A 155 -0.56 -8.46 -10.24
CA LEU A 155 0.42 -7.66 -9.50
C LEU A 155 -0.25 -6.49 -8.77
N VAL A 156 -1.11 -5.73 -9.46
CA VAL A 156 -1.84 -4.61 -8.86
C VAL A 156 -2.80 -5.09 -7.77
N GLY A 157 -3.46 -6.23 -7.98
CA GLY A 157 -4.33 -6.85 -6.97
C GLY A 157 -3.59 -7.33 -5.72
N ASN A 158 -2.32 -7.71 -5.86
CA ASN A 158 -1.48 -8.16 -4.74
C ASN A 158 -0.90 -6.99 -3.92
N LEU A 159 -0.87 -5.78 -4.48
CA LEU A 159 -0.53 -4.60 -3.70
C LEU A 159 -1.67 -4.34 -2.70
N ASN A 160 -1.35 -4.21 -1.41
CA ASN A 160 -2.26 -3.78 -0.33
C ASN A 160 -2.92 -2.40 -0.58
N PHE A 161 -2.71 -1.84 -1.76
CA PHE A 161 -3.30 -0.63 -2.29
C PHE A 161 -4.82 -0.60 -2.15
N VAL A 162 -5.53 -1.70 -2.44
CA VAL A 162 -7.00 -1.73 -2.30
C VAL A 162 -7.43 -1.52 -0.85
N ASN A 163 -6.84 -2.27 0.10
CA ASN A 163 -7.13 -2.12 1.52
C ASN A 163 -6.77 -0.72 2.03
N ARG A 164 -5.68 -0.14 1.53
CA ARG A 164 -5.24 1.22 1.89
C ARG A 164 -6.12 2.32 1.27
N LEU A 165 -6.61 2.13 0.04
CA LEU A 165 -7.58 3.02 -0.59
C LEU A 165 -8.92 2.99 0.13
N VAL A 166 -9.41 1.80 0.49
CA VAL A 166 -10.63 1.63 1.28
C VAL A 166 -10.47 2.35 2.61
N ALA A 167 -9.36 2.14 3.33
CA ALA A 167 -9.09 2.84 4.59
C ALA A 167 -9.02 4.37 4.40
N ALA A 168 -8.42 4.86 3.31
CA ALA A 168 -8.36 6.29 3.01
C ALA A 168 -9.76 6.88 2.72
N VAL A 169 -10.59 6.16 1.95
CA VAL A 169 -11.97 6.56 1.63
C VAL A 169 -12.85 6.54 2.90
N GLU A 170 -12.71 5.52 3.75
CA GLU A 170 -13.40 5.46 5.04
C GLU A 170 -13.01 6.63 5.95
N GLY A 171 -11.70 6.94 6.03
CA GLY A 171 -11.21 8.11 6.76
C GLY A 171 -11.79 9.42 6.23
N PHE A 172 -11.81 9.60 4.91
CA PHE A 172 -12.41 10.78 4.28
C PHE A 172 -13.92 10.88 4.55
N ARG A 173 -14.64 9.75 4.52
CA ARG A 173 -16.09 9.70 4.80
C ARG A 173 -16.41 10.15 6.23
N VAL A 174 -15.62 9.75 7.21
CA VAL A 174 -15.81 10.19 8.61
C VAL A 174 -15.62 11.70 8.74
N VAL A 175 -14.56 12.25 8.14
CA VAL A 175 -14.31 13.70 8.14
C VAL A 175 -15.43 14.46 7.43
N TRP A 176 -15.88 13.95 6.28
CA TRP A 176 -16.97 14.54 5.51
C TRP A 176 -18.30 14.53 6.26
N ASN A 177 -18.63 13.42 6.92
CA ASN A 177 -19.84 13.32 7.75
C ASN A 177 -19.81 14.31 8.92
N LYS A 178 -18.64 14.49 9.56
CA LYS A 178 -18.46 15.49 10.62
C LYS A 178 -18.57 16.92 10.09
N ALA A 179 -17.99 17.22 8.92
CA ALA A 179 -18.14 18.53 8.28
C ALA A 179 -19.61 18.80 7.89
N ARG A 180 -20.31 17.80 7.34
CA ARG A 180 -21.72 17.89 7.00
C ARG A 180 -22.61 18.08 8.24
N SER A 181 -22.32 17.44 9.37
CA SER A 181 -23.09 17.64 10.61
C SER A 181 -22.93 19.05 11.19
N ILE A 182 -21.79 19.70 10.95
CA ILE A 182 -21.57 21.10 11.34
C ILE A 182 -22.33 22.05 10.41
N VAL A 183 -22.34 21.78 9.10
CA VAL A 183 -23.05 22.62 8.11
C VAL A 183 -24.57 22.45 8.20
N HIS A 184 -25.07 21.28 8.56
CA HIS A 184 -26.50 21.03 8.76
C HIS A 184 -26.99 21.36 10.17
N TRP A 185 -26.18 22.01 11.01
CA TRP A 185 -26.64 22.56 12.28
C TRP A 185 -27.63 23.70 11.98
N SER A 186 -28.91 23.34 11.83
CA SER A 186 -30.01 24.28 11.79
C SER A 186 -30.27 24.74 13.22
N PRO A 187 -30.22 26.05 13.52
CA PRO A 187 -30.61 26.59 14.82
C PRO A 187 -32.07 26.32 15.20
N TYR A 188 -32.85 25.70 14.30
CA TYR A 188 -34.26 25.36 14.46
C TYR A 188 -34.49 23.85 14.56
N ASP A 189 -33.60 23.10 15.22
CA ASP A 189 -34.00 21.80 15.76
C ASP A 189 -34.57 22.05 17.17
N PRO A 190 -35.90 22.15 17.33
CA PRO A 190 -36.50 22.49 18.62
C PRO A 190 -36.20 21.38 19.62
N VAL A 191 -35.42 21.74 20.63
CA VAL A 191 -35.27 20.98 21.85
C VAL A 191 -36.67 20.75 22.43
N GLY A 192 -37.12 19.48 22.43
CA GLY A 192 -38.28 19.05 23.21
C GLY A 192 -39.56 18.84 22.41
N VAL A 193 -39.61 17.75 21.65
CA VAL A 193 -40.83 16.94 21.62
C VAL A 193 -40.52 15.67 22.39
N VAL A 194 -40.64 15.77 23.72
CA VAL A 194 -40.80 14.62 24.58
C VAL A 194 -42.10 13.97 24.11
N ASN A 195 -42.00 12.85 23.40
CA ASN A 195 -43.15 11.97 23.16
C ASN A 195 -43.61 11.48 24.53
N ALA A 196 -44.56 12.20 25.12
CA ALA A 196 -45.43 11.67 26.16
C ALA A 196 -46.44 10.77 25.43
N ASP A 197 -46.09 9.50 25.29
CA ASP A 197 -47.06 8.46 24.97
C ASP A 197 -48.07 8.37 26.14
N PRO A 198 -49.40 8.34 25.86
CA PRO A 198 -50.42 8.10 26.88
C PRO A 198 -50.52 6.62 27.31
#